data_AF-A0A946MEZ6-F1
#
_entry.id   AF-A0A946MEZ6-F1
#
_cell.length_a   1.000
_cell.length_b   1.000
_cell.length_c   1.000
_cell.angle_alpha   90.00
_cell.angle_beta   90.00
_cell.angle_gamma   90.00
#
_symmetry.space_group_name_H-M   'P 1'
#
loop_
_entity.id
_entity.type
_entity.pdbx_description
1 polymer ?
#
loop_
_entity_poly.entity_id
_entity_poly.type
_entity_poly.pdbx_seq_one_letter_code
_entity_poly.pdbx_strand_id
1 'polypeptide(L)' 'MPRLLGVDIPNDKRIAISLTYLYGIGQKTARALCLKAGIDPSLPAH' A
#
# COMPACT_ATOMS: atom_id res chain seq x y z
N MET A 1 -13.33 -0.02 -3.03
CA MET A 1 -12.11 -0.20 -3.83
C MET A 1 -11.49 1.18 -4.05
N PRO A 2 -10.50 1.58 -3.24
CA PRO A 2 -9.72 2.78 -3.45
C PRO A 2 -8.93 2.60 -4.75
N ARG A 3 -9.01 3.61 -5.60
CA ARG A 3 -8.23 3.66 -6.84
C ARG A 3 -7.16 4.72 -6.68
N LEU A 4 -5.91 4.34 -6.92
CA LEU A 4 -4.75 5.23 -6.81
C LEU A 4 -3.93 5.15 -8.09
N LEU A 5 -3.63 6.29 -8.71
CA LEU A 5 -2.91 6.35 -10.00
C LEU A 5 -3.53 5.47 -11.11
N GLY A 6 -4.84 5.28 -11.08
CA GLY A 6 -5.54 4.43 -12.04
C GLY A 6 -5.46 2.92 -11.76
N VAL A 7 -4.74 2.50 -10.71
CA VAL A 7 -4.63 1.12 -10.23
C VAL A 7 -5.60 0.88 -9.07
N ASP A 8 -6.29 -0.25 -9.10
CA ASP A 8 -7.16 -0.68 -8.00
C ASP A 8 -6.33 -1.30 -6.88
N ILE A 9 -6.43 -0.72 -5.68
CA ILE A 9 -5.72 -1.20 -4.50
C ILE A 9 -6.63 -2.20 -3.75
N PRO A 10 -6.17 -3.44 -3.49
CA PRO A 10 -6.96 -4.42 -2.75
C PRO A 10 -7.05 -4.07 -1.27
N ASN A 11 -8.26 -4.11 -0.71
CA ASN A 11 -8.53 -3.70 0.68
C ASN A 11 -8.41 -4.83 1.70
N ASP A 12 -8.60 -6.04 1.20
CA ASP A 12 -8.48 -7.33 1.87
C ASP A 12 -7.02 -7.70 2.21
N LYS A 13 -6.06 -6.85 1.83
CA LYS A 13 -4.62 -7.08 2.05
C LYS A 13 -4.01 -6.02 2.96
N ARG A 14 -2.85 -6.35 3.53
CA ARG A 14 -2.03 -5.42 4.32
C ARG A 14 -1.62 -4.24 3.44
N ILE A 15 -1.65 -3.02 3.99
CA ILE A 15 -1.34 -1.78 3.26
C ILE A 15 0.00 -1.86 2.52
N ALA A 16 1.05 -2.39 3.17
CA ALA A 16 2.34 -2.53 2.51
C ALA A 16 2.34 -3.48 1.30
N ILE A 17 1.45 -4.47 1.27
CA ILE A 17 1.29 -5.38 0.13
C ILE A 17 0.42 -4.72 -0.93
N SER A 18 -0.69 -4.11 -0.54
CA SER A 18 -1.59 -3.43 -1.47
C SER A 18 -0.90 -2.31 -2.24
N LEU A 19 0.02 -1.56 -1.60
CA LEU A 19 0.83 -0.53 -2.26
C LEU A 19 1.80 -1.09 -3.31
N THR A 20 2.18 -2.37 -3.25
CA THR A 20 3.04 -2.98 -4.28
C THR A 20 2.35 -3.27 -5.60
N TYR A 21 1.02 -3.07 -5.67
CA TYR A 21 0.29 -3.11 -6.93
C TYR A 21 0.57 -1.87 -7.80
N LEU A 22 1.10 -0.80 -7.19
CA LEU A 22 1.54 0.39 -7.91
C LEU A 22 2.86 0.08 -8.62
N TYR A 23 2.91 0.39 -9.92
CA TYR A 23 4.12 0.21 -10.71
C TYR A 23 5.29 1.01 -10.12
N GLY A 24 6.43 0.35 -9.92
CA GLY A 24 7.63 0.94 -9.31
C GLY A 24 7.65 0.95 -7.77
N ILE A 25 6.58 0.52 -7.09
CA ILE A 25 6.56 0.39 -5.63
C ILE A 25 6.88 -1.06 -5.22
N GLY A 26 8.10 -1.29 -4.78
CA GLY A 26 8.50 -2.56 -4.15
C GLY A 26 8.16 -2.63 -2.66
N GLN A 27 8.29 -3.81 -2.06
CA GLN A 27 8.01 -4.06 -0.64
C GLN A 27 8.76 -3.13 0.32
N LYS A 28 10.04 -2.81 0.02
CA LYS A 28 10.85 -1.88 0.82
C LYS A 28 10.30 -0.45 0.78
N THR A 29 9.94 0.01 -0.42
CA THR A 29 9.39 1.35 -0.66
C THR A 29 8.01 1.49 -0.04
N ALA A 30 7.15 0.47 -0.19
CA ALA A 30 5.82 0.44 0.41
C ALA A 30 5.88 0.57 1.94
N ARG A 31 6.72 -0.22 2.61
CA ARG A 31 6.92 -0.11 4.07
C ARG A 31 7.46 1.26 4.49
N ALA A 32 8.44 1.78 3.76
CA ALA A 32 8.98 3.11 4.05
C ALA A 32 7.93 4.22 3.88
N LEU A 33 7.04 4.11 2.89
CA LEU A 33 5.92 5.02 2.68
C LEU A 33 4.90 4.94 3.82
N CYS A 34 4.52 3.73 4.25
CA CYS A 34 3.65 3.52 5.41
C CYS A 34 4.24 4.21 6.66
N LEU A 35 5.51 3.96 6.96
CA LEU A 35 6.19 4.56 8.12
C LEU A 35 6.28 6.09 8.02
N LYS A 36 6.60 6.63 6.83
CA LYS A 36 6.62 8.08 6.58
C LYS A 36 5.23 8.72 6.71
N ALA A 37 4.18 8.00 6.33
CA ALA A 37 2.80 8.43 6.49
C ALA A 37 2.25 8.23 7.91
N GLY A 38 3.03 7.63 8.83
CA GLY A 38 2.57 7.29 10.18
C GLY A 38 1.54 6.17 10.21
N ILE A 39 1.44 5.37 9.14
CA ILE A 39 0.49 4.27 8.99
C ILE A 39 1.20 2.96 9.27
N ASP A 40 0.58 2.09 10.08
CA ASP A 40 1.13 0.76 10.33
C ASP A 40 0.98 -0.13 9.07
N PRO A 41 2.10 -0.61 8.48
CA PRO A 41 2.09 -1.41 7.26
C PRO A 41 1.42 -2.79 7.41
N SER A 42 1.15 -3.24 8.64
CA SER A 42 0.50 -4.52 8.94
C SER A 42 -1.01 -4.44 8.97
N LEU A 43 -1.58 -3.23 9.05
CA LEU A 43 -3.02 -3.01 9.02
C LEU A 43 -3.61 -3.32 7.64
N PRO A 44 -4.88 -3.75 7.58
CA PRO A 44 -5.60 -3.89 6.33
C PRO A 44 -5.79 -2.54 5.65
N ALA A 45 -5.66 -2.51 4.32
CA ALA A 45 -5.88 -1.33 3.49
C ALA A 45 -7.36 -0.98 3.41
N HIS A 46 -7.90 -0.29 4.40
CA HIS A 46 -9.26 0.22 4.37
C HIS A 46 -9.27 1.74 4.42
#